data_AF-A0A419JUX3-F1
#
_entry.id   AF-A0A419JUX3-F1
#
_cell.length_a   1.000
_cell.length_b   1.000
_cell.length_c   1.000
_cell.angle_alpha   90.00
_cell.angle_beta   90.00
_cell.angle_gamma   90.00
#
_symmetry.space_group_name_H-M   'P 1'
#
loop_
_entity.id
_entity.type
_entity.pdbx_description
1 polymer ?
#
loop_
_entity_poly.entity_id
_entity_poly.type
_entity_poly.pdbx_seq_one_letter_code
_entity_poly.pdbx_strand_id
1 'polypeptide(L)' 'MPIVHVNVWKGFSSEAKKKVIAGITNVFTELGIPAEAVEIVIHEVPMENWGVGGEQASKRLKHAKIP' A
#
# COMPACT_ATOMS: atom_id res chain seq x y z
N MET A 1 -17.60 4.94 8.27
CA MET A 1 -16.43 4.10 8.58
C MET A 1 -15.78 3.73 7.25
N PRO A 2 -14.78 4.50 6.78
CA PRO A 2 -14.01 4.16 5.59
C PRO A 2 -12.99 3.05 5.86
N ILE A 3 -12.84 2.15 4.90
CA ILE A 3 -11.75 1.16 4.85
C ILE A 3 -10.93 1.36 3.56
N VAL A 4 -9.61 1.33 3.68
CA VAL A 4 -8.68 1.45 2.55
C VAL A 4 -7.81 0.20 2.47
N HIS A 5 -7.84 -0.45 1.31
CA HIS A 5 -6.94 -1.56 1.00
C HIS A 5 -5.77 -1.05 0.18
N VAL A 6 -4.56 -1.17 0.72
CA VAL A 6 -3.32 -0.81 0.03
C VAL A 6 -2.63 -2.08 -0.42
N ASN A 7 -2.65 -2.35 -1.72
CA ASN A 7 -1.93 -3.47 -2.31
C ASN A 7 -0.54 -2.99 -2.73
N VAL A 8 0.50 -3.61 -2.18
CA VAL A 8 1.90 -3.29 -2.44
C VAL A 8 2.68 -4.56 -2.78
N TRP A 9 3.87 -4.41 -3.38
CA TRP A 9 4.74 -5.56 -3.56
C TRP A 9 5.36 -6.01 -2.24
N LYS A 10 5.56 -7.32 -2.10
CA LYS A 10 6.20 -7.92 -0.93
C LYS A 10 7.59 -7.34 -0.68
N GLY A 11 7.89 -7.03 0.58
CA GLY A 11 9.13 -6.36 0.98
C GLY A 11 8.93 -4.88 1.30
N PHE A 12 7.68 -4.43 1.41
CA PHE A 12 7.34 -3.06 1.78
C PHE A 12 7.72 -2.83 3.25
N SER A 13 8.66 -1.91 3.48
CA SER A 13 9.33 -1.75 4.76
C SER A 13 8.36 -1.36 5.88
N SER A 14 8.72 -1.68 7.13
CA SER A 14 7.93 -1.30 8.30
C SER A 14 7.75 0.23 8.39
N GLU A 15 8.77 1.00 8.03
CA GLU A 15 8.71 2.47 8.01
C GLU A 15 7.76 2.98 6.92
N ALA A 16 7.81 2.40 5.71
CA ALA A 16 6.89 2.74 4.63
C ALA A 16 5.44 2.43 5.01
N LYS A 17 5.18 1.26 5.61
CA LYS A 17 3.85 0.88 6.11
C LYS A 17 3.31 1.90 7.11
N LYS A 18 4.11 2.28 8.12
CA LYS A 18 3.74 3.29 9.11
C LYS A 18 3.39 4.64 8.47
N LYS A 19 4.22 5.08 7.51
CA LYS A 19 4.01 6.36 6.80
C LYS A 19 2.73 6.34 5.96
N VAL A 20 2.45 5.23 5.27
CA VAL A 20 1.22 5.07 4.47
C VAL A 20 -0.01 5.10 5.36
N ILE A 21 -0.02 4.34 6.46
CA ILE A 21 -1.15 4.31 7.40
C ILE A 21 -1.44 5.71 7.93
N ALA A 22 -0.42 6.38 8.50
CA ALA A 22 -0.59 7.71 9.07
C ALA A 22 -1.03 8.75 8.02
N GLY A 23 -0.42 8.71 6.83
CA GLY A 23 -0.74 9.65 5.76
C GLY A 23 -2.17 9.51 5.24
N ILE A 24 -2.62 8.27 5.00
CA ILE A 24 -3.99 8.01 4.53
C ILE A 24 -5.01 8.39 5.61
N THR A 25 -4.78 8.03 6.88
CA THR A 25 -5.65 8.45 7.98
C THR A 25 -5.78 9.96 8.06
N ASN A 26 -4.66 10.69 7.92
CA ASN A 26 -4.66 12.15 8.01
C ASN A 26 -5.58 12.81 6.96
N VAL A 27 -5.59 12.31 5.72
CA VAL A 27 -6.48 12.82 4.66
C VAL A 27 -7.96 12.69 5.06
N PHE A 28 -8.36 11.59 5.69
CA PHE A 28 -9.75 11.43 6.14
C PHE A 28 -10.06 12.30 7.37
N THR A 29 -9.09 12.51 8.26
CA THR A 29 -9.28 13.42 9.41
C THR A 29 -9.45 14.87 8.98
N GLU A 30 -8.78 15.30 7.91
CA GLU A 30 -8.97 16.63 7.31
C GLU A 30 -10.39 16.83 6.74
N LEU A 31 -11.08 15.72 6.39
CA LEU A 31 -12.49 15.73 5.97
C LEU A 31 -13.47 15.63 7.15
N GLY A 32 -12.99 15.68 8.39
CA GLY A 32 -13.80 15.61 9.61
C GLY A 32 -14.18 14.19 10.04
N ILE A 33 -13.58 13.15 9.47
CA ILE A 33 -13.78 11.76 9.92
C ILE A 33 -12.85 11.48 11.11
N PRO A 34 -13.36 10.99 12.26
CA PRO A 34 -12.50 10.63 13.38
C PRO A 34 -11.47 9.55 13.00
N ALA A 35 -10.24 9.67 13.49
CA ALA A 35 -9.13 8.78 13.10
C ALA A 35 -9.41 7.32 13.45
N GLU A 36 -10.08 7.07 14.57
CA GLU A 36 -10.51 5.75 15.04
C GLU A 36 -11.54 5.07 14.13
N ALA A 37 -12.20 5.83 13.24
CA ALA A 37 -13.17 5.30 12.30
C ALA A 37 -12.55 4.94 10.93
N VAL A 38 -11.25 5.19 10.73
CA VAL A 38 -10.53 4.95 9.48
C VAL A 38 -9.70 3.68 9.58
N GLU A 39 -10.01 2.70 8.74
CA GLU A 39 -9.33 1.41 8.72
C GLU A 39 -8.40 1.30 7.50
N ILE A 40 -7.16 0.87 7.70
CA ILE A 40 -6.17 0.69 6.63
C ILE A 40 -5.63 -0.74 6.70
N VAL A 41 -5.75 -1.47 5.59
CA VAL A 41 -5.25 -2.84 5.45
C VAL A 41 -4.21 -2.90 4.34
N ILE A 42 -2.99 -3.30 4.67
CA ILE A 42 -1.90 -3.45 3.71
C ILE A 42 -1.78 -4.92 3.28
N HIS A 43 -1.87 -5.14 1.98
CA HIS A 43 -1.69 -6.45 1.33
C HIS A 43 -0.36 -6.47 0.61
N GLU A 44 0.54 -7.36 1.04
CA GLU A 44 1.82 -7.59 0.36
C GLU A 44 1.71 -8.74 -0.63
N VAL A 45 1.84 -8.41 -1.92
CA VAL A 45 1.72 -9.36 -3.01
C VAL A 45 3.11 -9.60 -3.63
N PRO A 46 3.58 -10.85 -3.76
CA PRO A 46 4.82 -11.13 -4.48
C PRO A 46 4.77 -10.63 -5.93
N MET A 47 5.90 -10.14 -6.45
CA MET A 47 5.95 -9.55 -7.81
C MET A 47 5.68 -10.59 -8.92
N GLU A 48 5.85 -11.88 -8.63
CA GLU A 48 5.53 -12.99 -9.52
C GLU A 48 4.01 -13.16 -9.70
N ASN A 49 3.24 -12.71 -8.71
CA ASN A 49 1.78 -12.76 -8.68
C ASN A 49 1.15 -11.44 -9.15
N TRP A 50 1.96 -10.48 -9.62
CA TRP A 50 1.51 -9.18 -10.07
C TRP A 50 1.79 -9.00 -11.56
N GLY A 51 0.76 -8.75 -12.37
CA GLY A 51 0.90 -8.50 -13.81
C GLY A 51 1.05 -7.02 -14.15
N VAL A 52 2.02 -6.66 -14.98
CA VAL A 52 2.17 -5.31 -15.56
C VAL A 52 2.47 -5.43 -17.04
N GLY A 53 1.61 -4.86 -17.89
CA GLY A 53 1.82 -4.86 -19.34
C GLY A 53 1.92 -6.26 -19.97
N GLY A 54 1.19 -7.24 -19.42
CA GLY A 54 1.19 -8.62 -19.91
C GLY A 54 2.31 -9.52 -19.37
N GLU A 55 3.20 -9.01 -18.52
CA GLU A 55 4.30 -9.78 -17.93
C GLU A 55 4.26 -9.74 -16.40
N GLN A 56 4.87 -10.73 -15.74
CA GLN A 56 5.10 -10.68 -14.30
C GLN A 56 5.93 -9.45 -13.94
N ALA A 57 5.54 -8.73 -12.89
CA ALA A 57 6.26 -7.55 -12.43
C ALA A 57 7.72 -7.88 -12.10
N SER A 58 7.98 -9.08 -11.57
CA SER A 58 9.33 -9.58 -11.29
C SER A 58 10.21 -9.68 -12.55
N LYS A 59 9.63 -9.92 -13.72
CA LYS A 59 10.33 -9.98 -15.02
C LYS A 59 10.47 -8.61 -15.65
N ARG A 60 9.43 -7.80 -15.60
CA ARG A 60 9.39 -6.49 -16.27
C ARG A 60 10.13 -5.39 -15.51
N LEU A 61 10.06 -5.39 -14.18
CA LEU A 61 10.51 -4.30 -13.30
C LEU A 61 11.68 -4.72 -12.41
N LYS A 62 12.69 -5.37 -13.02
CA LYS A 62 13.85 -5.97 -12.32
C LYS A 62 14.64 -5.01 -11.43
N HIS A 63 14.56 -3.71 -11.67
CA HIS A 63 15.30 -2.67 -10.95
C HIS A 63 14.41 -1.78 -10.08
N ALA A 64 13.13 -2.13 -9.91
CA ALA A 64 12.25 -1.40 -9.02
C ALA A 64 12.72 -1.56 -7.56
N LYS A 65 12.83 -0.45 -6.85
CA LYS A 65 13.11 -0.45 -5.41
C LYS A 65 11.80 -0.44 -4.66
N ILE A 66 11.58 -1.47 -3.86
CA ILE A 66 10.45 -1.54 -2.94
C ILE A 66 10.81 -0.67 -1.71
N PRO A 67 9.98 0.33 -1.37
CA PRO A 67 10.21 1.20 -0.22
C PRO A 67 10.20 0.47 1.11
#